data_AF-A0A960J4N9-F1
#
_entry.id   AF-A0A960J4N9-F1
#
_cell.length_a   1.000
_cell.length_b   1.000
_cell.length_c   1.000
_cell.angle_alpha   90.00
_cell.angle_beta   90.00
_cell.angle_gamma   90.00
#
_symmetry.space_group_name_H-M   'P 1'
#
loop_
_entity.id
_entity.type
_entity.pdbx_description
1 polymer ?
#
loop_
_entity_poly.entity_id
_entity_poly.type
_entity_poly.pdbx_seq_one_letter_code
_entity_poly.pdbx_strand_id
1 'polypeptide(L)'
;GAACMTTTAVRLHPAWDDPDATVALIRDAGPFWPLANYAGNDAELAAIGGPRTGVVTPPWFRQDFALGGAPLVDGADVLLANRHFADGARAVYGPDAVVRPTSVYVNLMGPTPFAFPAHLDVPAFRGFTRADHPIWLLKVMMASGLFERWRTRIATAVSWFYDGPGGEFHYWPAGPDEAERLESPPYDNVAVVADNEATFHGVGRLGPPEARMTEGVTTATRLVRGDGGWDVCDPEGAAVAHLADAEVRITVSWKADVLADEAEARRVDAGADHLDLDRVVDRFRADLASRGVTVRRPDDPHADEAWTAALADAYPERAPAIRWRGGADRRRRRRPR
;
A
#
# COMPACT_ATOMS: atom_id res chain seq x y z
N GLY A 1 20.51 -3.04 20.48
CA GLY A 1 20.74 -3.87 19.29
C GLY A 1 19.38 -4.31 18.80
N ALA A 2 18.96 -3.83 17.63
CA ALA A 2 17.71 -4.27 17.03
C ALA A 2 17.90 -5.73 16.58
N ALA A 3 17.02 -6.62 17.03
CA ALA A 3 16.94 -7.94 16.42
C ALA A 3 16.58 -7.72 14.95
N CYS A 4 17.48 -8.12 14.06
CA CYS A 4 17.23 -8.11 12.63
C CYS A 4 16.08 -9.10 12.38
N MET A 5 14.89 -8.59 12.08
CA MET A 5 13.77 -9.43 11.69
C MET A 5 14.18 -10.19 10.43
N THR A 6 14.21 -11.51 10.49
CA THR A 6 14.63 -12.36 9.36
C THR A 6 13.66 -12.32 8.18
N THR A 7 12.45 -11.77 8.39
CA THR A 7 11.42 -11.59 7.35
C THR A 7 10.37 -10.59 7.85
N THR A 8 10.01 -9.61 7.01
CA THR A 8 9.03 -8.55 7.31
C THR A 8 7.59 -8.92 6.95
N ALA A 9 7.37 -10.14 6.45
CA ALA A 9 6.05 -10.62 6.05
C ALA A 9 5.82 -12.10 6.40
N VAL A 10 4.55 -12.46 6.58
CA VAL A 10 4.07 -13.84 6.69
C VAL A 10 2.92 -14.07 5.71
N ARG A 11 2.87 -15.26 5.14
CA ARG A 11 1.75 -15.72 4.31
C ARG A 11 0.76 -16.49 5.19
N LEU A 12 -0.52 -16.18 5.07
CA LEU A 12 -1.60 -16.84 5.79
C LEU A 12 -2.44 -17.71 4.86
N HIS A 13 -2.90 -18.83 5.41
CA HIS A 13 -3.95 -19.66 4.87
C HIS A 13 -4.57 -20.49 6.02
N PRO A 14 -5.87 -20.36 6.31
CA PRO A 14 -6.84 -19.48 5.64
C PRO A 14 -6.67 -17.99 6.02
N ALA A 15 -7.13 -17.09 5.17
CA ALA A 15 -7.22 -15.65 5.45
C ALA A 15 -8.57 -15.26 6.06
N TRP A 16 -9.64 -15.93 5.62
CA TRP A 16 -11.03 -15.67 6.01
C TRP A 16 -11.68 -16.97 6.51
N ASP A 17 -12.50 -16.85 7.56
CA ASP A 17 -13.36 -17.97 7.99
C ASP A 17 -14.48 -18.22 6.97
N ASP A 18 -14.99 -17.16 6.35
CA ASP A 18 -16.06 -17.19 5.35
C ASP A 18 -15.70 -16.24 4.18
N PRO A 19 -14.96 -16.72 3.18
CA PRO A 19 -14.58 -15.91 2.02
C PRO A 19 -15.79 -15.49 1.18
N ASP A 20 -16.83 -16.32 1.10
CA ASP A 20 -18.04 -16.03 0.31
C ASP A 20 -18.85 -14.90 0.95
N ALA A 21 -19.04 -14.92 2.27
CA ALA A 21 -19.67 -13.82 2.99
C ALA A 21 -18.87 -12.51 2.88
N THR A 22 -17.54 -12.60 2.83
CA THR A 22 -16.66 -11.44 2.65
C THR A 22 -16.87 -10.81 1.27
N VAL A 23 -16.93 -11.63 0.21
CA VAL A 23 -17.24 -11.15 -1.16
C VAL A 23 -18.66 -10.61 -1.27
N ALA A 24 -19.64 -11.24 -0.62
CA ALA A 24 -21.03 -10.76 -0.58
C ALA A 24 -21.12 -9.36 0.06
N LEU A 25 -20.50 -9.17 1.23
CA LEU A 25 -20.42 -7.87 1.90
C LEU A 25 -19.80 -6.80 0.98
N ILE A 26 -18.75 -7.15 0.24
CA ILE A 26 -18.10 -6.23 -0.70
C ILE A 26 -19.02 -5.87 -1.88
N ARG A 27 -19.78 -6.85 -2.40
CA ARG A 27 -20.71 -6.67 -3.51
C ARG A 27 -21.94 -5.85 -3.14
N ASP A 28 -22.38 -5.93 -1.89
CA ASP A 28 -23.49 -5.14 -1.35
C ASP A 28 -23.08 -3.70 -1.01
N ALA A 29 -21.77 -3.44 -0.88
CA ALA A 29 -21.22 -2.12 -0.67
C ALA A 29 -21.13 -1.31 -1.98
N GLY A 30 -20.95 0.00 -1.83
CA GLY A 30 -20.72 0.94 -2.91
C GLY A 30 -21.37 2.30 -2.65
N PRO A 31 -21.10 3.29 -3.51
CA PRO A 31 -20.21 3.24 -4.67
C PRO A 31 -18.72 3.20 -4.28
N PHE A 32 -17.87 2.66 -5.15
CA PHE A 32 -16.42 2.77 -5.05
C PHE A 32 -15.91 3.93 -5.93
N TRP A 33 -14.82 4.58 -5.51
CA TRP A 33 -14.26 5.75 -6.21
C TRP A 33 -12.88 5.45 -6.80
N PRO A 34 -12.50 6.08 -7.92
CA PRO A 34 -11.16 5.93 -8.49
C PRO A 34 -10.07 6.13 -7.44
N LEU A 35 -9.06 5.26 -7.46
CA LEU A 35 -7.95 5.25 -6.50
C LEU A 35 -7.24 6.61 -6.41
N ALA A 36 -7.18 7.33 -7.54
CA ALA A 36 -6.60 8.68 -7.61
C ALA A 36 -7.24 9.68 -6.63
N ASN A 37 -8.48 9.47 -6.20
CA ASN A 37 -9.15 10.33 -5.22
C ASN A 37 -8.62 10.14 -3.78
N TYR A 38 -7.88 9.06 -3.54
CA TYR A 38 -7.23 8.77 -2.25
C TYR A 38 -5.78 9.26 -2.21
N ALA A 39 -5.32 9.91 -3.28
CA ALA A 39 -4.03 10.59 -3.36
C ALA A 39 -4.27 12.11 -3.36
N GLY A 40 -3.84 12.79 -2.29
CA GLY A 40 -3.93 14.25 -2.15
C GLY A 40 -2.95 15.03 -3.05
N ASN A 41 -1.93 14.37 -3.59
CA ASN A 41 -0.94 14.97 -4.49
C ASN A 41 -0.16 13.89 -5.31
N ASP A 42 0.66 14.35 -6.25
CA ASP A 42 1.44 13.50 -7.16
C ASP A 42 2.46 12.60 -6.44
N ALA A 43 2.97 13.01 -5.27
CA ALA A 43 3.85 12.17 -4.48
C ALA A 43 3.08 11.03 -3.79
N GLU A 44 1.81 11.26 -3.40
CA GLU A 44 0.95 10.18 -2.88
C GLU A 44 0.59 9.20 -3.99
N LEU A 45 0.32 9.69 -5.21
CA LEU A 45 0.06 8.86 -6.38
C LEU A 45 1.29 8.00 -6.74
N ALA A 46 2.49 8.57 -6.65
CA ALA A 46 3.74 7.84 -6.82
C ALA A 46 3.94 6.79 -5.72
N ALA A 47 3.58 7.11 -4.47
CA ALA A 47 3.69 6.20 -3.34
C ALA A 47 2.71 5.02 -3.40
N ILE A 48 1.55 5.16 -4.07
CA ILE A 48 0.61 4.06 -4.34
C ILE A 48 0.84 3.38 -5.71
N GLY A 49 1.94 3.72 -6.39
CA GLY A 49 2.39 3.05 -7.60
C GLY A 49 2.22 3.81 -8.93
N GLY A 50 2.41 5.14 -9.01
CA GLY A 50 2.50 5.76 -10.34
C GLY A 50 2.96 7.22 -10.40
N PRO A 51 3.99 7.57 -11.21
CA PRO A 51 4.15 8.95 -11.70
C PRO A 51 3.03 9.31 -12.70
N ARG A 52 2.66 10.60 -12.78
CA ARG A 52 1.77 11.12 -13.84
C ARG A 52 2.47 11.05 -15.20
N THR A 53 2.48 9.89 -15.84
CA THR A 53 2.76 9.81 -17.28
C THR A 53 1.45 9.62 -18.05
N GLY A 54 0.67 10.70 -18.14
CA GLY A 54 -0.31 10.92 -19.21
C GLY A 54 -1.74 10.41 -19.01
N VAL A 55 -2.67 11.35 -18.80
CA VAL A 55 -4.10 11.39 -19.18
C VAL A 55 -5.06 10.27 -18.73
N VAL A 56 -4.61 9.07 -18.38
CA VAL A 56 -5.52 7.92 -18.19
C VAL A 56 -5.66 7.51 -16.73
N THR A 57 -6.90 7.47 -16.24
CA THR A 57 -7.24 6.94 -14.92
C THR A 57 -7.43 5.43 -15.06
N PRO A 58 -6.63 4.58 -14.41
CA PRO A 58 -6.83 3.13 -14.49
C PRO A 58 -8.18 2.75 -13.84
N PRO A 59 -8.80 1.62 -14.25
CA PRO A 59 -10.03 1.09 -13.65
C PRO A 59 -9.74 0.46 -12.29
N TRP A 60 -9.17 1.26 -11.38
CA TRP A 60 -8.84 0.90 -10.02
C TRP A 60 -9.65 1.78 -9.10
N PHE A 61 -10.61 1.17 -8.41
CA PHE A 61 -11.53 1.84 -7.51
C PHE A 61 -11.28 1.38 -6.07
N ARG A 62 -11.64 2.23 -5.10
CA ARG A 62 -11.47 2.00 -3.68
C ARG A 62 -12.64 2.54 -2.88
N GLN A 63 -12.93 1.86 -1.77
CA GLN A 63 -13.80 2.34 -0.70
C GLN A 63 -13.20 1.94 0.65
N ASP A 64 -13.26 2.86 1.61
CA ASP A 64 -12.94 2.58 3.00
C ASP A 64 -14.14 1.90 3.67
N PHE A 65 -13.90 0.72 4.25
CA PHE A 65 -14.89 -0.07 4.98
C PHE A 65 -14.78 0.16 6.49
N ALA A 66 -13.60 0.53 6.98
CA ALA A 66 -13.37 0.95 8.35
C ALA A 66 -12.23 1.96 8.42
N LEU A 67 -12.33 2.94 9.32
CA LEU A 67 -11.28 3.93 9.62
C LEU A 67 -11.27 4.24 11.12
N GLY A 68 -10.09 4.51 11.67
CA GLY A 68 -9.92 4.83 13.09
C GLY A 68 -10.42 3.74 14.06
N GLY A 69 -10.45 2.48 13.61
CA GLY A 69 -10.98 1.35 14.38
C GLY A 69 -12.52 1.28 14.41
N ALA A 70 -13.21 2.04 13.56
CA ALA A 70 -14.67 2.03 13.45
C ALA A 70 -15.13 1.61 12.05
N PRO A 71 -16.16 0.75 11.93
CA PRO A 71 -16.74 0.40 10.64
C PRO A 71 -17.46 1.61 10.01
N LEU A 72 -17.34 1.74 8.69
CA LEU A 72 -18.01 2.74 7.85
C LEU A 72 -19.08 2.10 6.96
N VAL A 73 -19.01 0.78 6.77
CA VAL A 73 -19.98 -0.02 6.00
C VAL A 73 -20.61 -1.02 6.97
N ASP A 74 -21.93 -1.22 6.88
CA ASP A 74 -22.66 -2.17 7.70
C ASP A 74 -22.06 -3.58 7.53
N GLY A 75 -21.70 -4.22 8.65
CA GLY A 75 -21.06 -5.54 8.66
C GLY A 75 -19.54 -5.52 8.47
N ALA A 76 -18.90 -4.36 8.24
CA ALA A 76 -17.44 -4.28 8.11
C ALA A 76 -16.67 -4.54 9.43
N ASP A 77 -17.36 -4.60 10.57
CA ASP A 77 -16.77 -4.96 11.87
C ASP A 77 -16.10 -6.34 11.83
N VAL A 78 -16.66 -7.29 11.09
CA VAL A 78 -16.07 -8.64 10.94
C VAL A 78 -14.75 -8.61 10.18
N LEU A 79 -14.61 -7.69 9.22
CA LEU A 79 -13.35 -7.49 8.48
C LEU A 79 -12.30 -6.88 9.38
N LEU A 80 -12.70 -5.87 10.18
CA LEU A 80 -11.81 -5.19 11.12
C LEU A 80 -11.35 -6.12 12.26
N ALA A 81 -12.24 -6.98 12.75
CA ALA A 81 -11.98 -7.93 13.83
C ALA A 81 -11.36 -9.27 13.37
N ASN A 82 -10.89 -9.37 12.11
CA ASN A 82 -10.34 -10.62 11.58
C ASN A 82 -9.14 -11.11 12.42
N ARG A 83 -9.34 -12.22 13.14
CA ARG A 83 -8.34 -12.79 14.04
C ARG A 83 -7.10 -13.34 13.31
N HIS A 84 -7.27 -13.86 12.10
CA HIS A 84 -6.15 -14.41 11.32
C HIS A 84 -5.15 -13.32 10.98
N PHE A 85 -5.64 -12.11 10.67
CA PHE A 85 -4.78 -10.95 10.40
C PHE A 85 -4.09 -10.44 11.65
N ALA A 86 -4.79 -10.40 12.79
CA ALA A 86 -4.18 -10.04 14.06
C ALA A 86 -3.09 -11.03 14.50
N ASP A 87 -3.32 -12.33 14.30
CA ASP A 87 -2.34 -13.38 14.60
C ASP A 87 -1.15 -13.33 13.63
N GLY A 88 -1.40 -13.06 12.34
CA GLY A 88 -0.36 -12.81 11.35
C GLY A 88 0.50 -11.59 11.72
N ALA A 89 -0.11 -10.52 12.24
CA ALA A 89 0.62 -9.36 12.73
C ALA A 89 1.54 -9.72 13.91
N ARG A 90 1.07 -10.54 14.86
CA ARG A 90 1.93 -11.06 15.95
C ARG A 90 3.04 -11.98 15.46
N ALA A 91 2.79 -12.75 14.39
CA ALA A 91 3.84 -13.56 13.78
C ALA A 91 4.95 -12.70 13.14
N VAL A 92 4.61 -11.51 12.63
CA VAL A 92 5.58 -10.54 12.10
C VAL A 92 6.29 -9.81 13.25
N TYR A 93 5.54 -9.20 14.17
CA TYR A 93 6.08 -8.23 15.13
C TYR A 93 6.43 -8.81 16.51
N GLY A 94 6.06 -10.06 16.78
CA GLY A 94 6.31 -10.75 18.04
C GLY A 94 5.02 -11.12 18.78
N PRO A 95 5.06 -12.18 19.61
CA PRO A 95 3.87 -12.71 20.28
C PRO A 95 3.26 -11.77 21.31
N ASP A 96 4.08 -10.91 21.93
CA ASP A 96 3.64 -9.93 22.94
C ASP A 96 3.04 -8.66 22.32
N ALA A 97 3.03 -8.56 20.99
CA ALA A 97 2.59 -7.37 20.29
C ALA A 97 1.11 -7.08 20.56
N VAL A 98 0.83 -5.84 20.94
CA VAL A 98 -0.52 -5.30 21.04
C VAL A 98 -0.91 -4.80 19.65
N VAL A 99 -1.88 -5.48 19.04
CA VAL A 99 -2.37 -5.20 17.68
C VAL A 99 -3.69 -4.46 17.79
N ARG A 100 -3.75 -3.25 17.22
CA ARG A 100 -4.92 -2.38 17.25
C ARG A 100 -5.41 -2.15 15.82
N PRO A 101 -6.45 -2.89 15.34
CA PRO A 101 -7.00 -2.69 14.01
C PRO A 101 -7.47 -1.25 13.82
N THR A 102 -7.04 -0.60 12.74
CA THR A 102 -7.32 0.81 12.49
C THR A 102 -8.13 1.03 11.23
N SER A 103 -7.89 0.27 10.17
CA SER A 103 -8.64 0.47 8.93
C SER A 103 -8.79 -0.78 8.10
N VAL A 104 -9.84 -0.78 7.29
CA VAL A 104 -10.06 -1.73 6.20
C VAL A 104 -10.45 -0.93 4.98
N TYR A 105 -9.74 -1.11 3.87
CA TYR A 105 -10.15 -0.59 2.58
C TYR A 105 -10.17 -1.70 1.55
N VAL A 106 -11.10 -1.58 0.62
CA VAL A 106 -11.31 -2.56 -0.44
C VAL A 106 -11.02 -1.89 -1.76
N ASN A 107 -10.18 -2.54 -2.58
CA ASN A 107 -9.91 -2.15 -3.94
C ASN A 107 -10.62 -3.09 -4.91
N LEU A 108 -11.21 -2.53 -5.95
CA LEU A 108 -11.76 -3.24 -7.10
C LEU A 108 -10.97 -2.80 -8.33
N MET A 109 -10.26 -3.72 -8.96
CA MET A 109 -9.42 -3.45 -10.12
C MET A 109 -9.94 -4.20 -11.33
N GLY A 110 -10.21 -3.49 -12.43
CA GLY A 110 -10.48 -4.06 -13.75
C GLY A 110 -9.21 -4.25 -14.58
N PRO A 111 -9.32 -4.85 -15.78
CA PRO A 111 -8.16 -5.21 -16.58
C PRO A 111 -7.21 -4.03 -16.85
N THR A 112 -5.91 -4.26 -16.59
CA THR A 112 -4.87 -3.22 -16.66
C THR A 112 -3.62 -3.82 -17.31
N PRO A 113 -3.21 -3.38 -18.51
CA PRO A 113 -2.17 -4.05 -19.32
C PRO A 113 -0.73 -3.77 -18.86
N PHE A 114 -0.55 -3.03 -17.76
CA PHE A 114 0.74 -2.69 -17.18
C PHE A 114 0.77 -3.02 -15.69
N ALA A 115 1.97 -3.24 -15.15
CA ALA A 115 2.18 -3.43 -13.73
C ALA A 115 2.30 -2.07 -13.02
N PHE A 116 1.92 -2.03 -11.75
CA PHE A 116 2.19 -0.91 -10.86
C PHE A 116 3.52 -1.17 -10.14
N PRO A 117 4.48 -0.21 -10.17
CA PRO A 117 5.81 -0.38 -9.61
C PRO A 117 5.79 -0.78 -8.14
N ALA A 118 6.84 -1.50 -7.75
CA ALA A 118 7.08 -1.81 -6.36
C ALA A 118 7.25 -0.52 -5.55
N HIS A 119 6.59 -0.44 -4.40
CA HIS A 119 6.63 0.70 -3.50
C HIS A 119 6.61 0.25 -2.05
N LEU A 120 6.92 1.19 -1.16
CA LEU A 120 6.64 1.13 0.26
C LEU A 120 5.45 2.03 0.57
N ASP A 121 4.64 1.59 1.53
CA ASP A 121 3.55 2.39 2.08
C ASP A 121 4.11 3.62 2.82
N VAL A 122 3.25 4.62 3.00
CA VAL A 122 3.62 5.87 3.70
C VAL A 122 3.81 5.58 5.20
N PRO A 123 5.01 5.84 5.76
CA PRO A 123 5.27 5.63 7.17
C PRO A 123 4.62 6.72 8.04
N ALA A 124 4.39 6.38 9.30
CA ALA A 124 3.96 7.32 10.33
C ALA A 124 4.90 7.25 11.53
N PHE A 125 5.02 8.38 12.24
CA PHE A 125 5.80 8.48 13.47
C PHE A 125 4.95 9.15 14.56
N ARG A 126 5.29 8.90 15.82
CA ARG A 126 4.58 9.47 16.97
C ARG A 126 4.58 11.00 16.91
N GLY A 127 3.39 11.58 16.74
CA GLY A 127 3.19 13.03 16.59
C GLY A 127 3.60 13.61 15.23
N PHE A 128 3.98 12.78 14.25
CA PHE A 128 4.48 13.24 12.96
C PHE A 128 3.97 12.31 11.84
N THR A 129 2.85 12.71 11.22
CA THR A 129 2.10 11.88 10.27
C THR A 129 1.77 12.63 8.98
N ARG A 130 1.23 11.92 7.98
CA ARG A 130 0.78 12.51 6.71
C ARG A 130 -0.39 13.49 6.84
N ALA A 131 -1.01 13.59 8.02
CA ALA A 131 -2.04 14.59 8.28
C ALA A 131 -1.48 16.02 8.23
N ASP A 132 -0.25 16.19 8.73
CA ASP A 132 0.35 17.52 8.97
C ASP A 132 1.70 17.71 8.25
N HIS A 133 2.28 16.65 7.70
CA HIS A 133 3.61 16.66 7.09
C HIS A 133 3.64 16.01 5.70
N PRO A 134 4.52 16.50 4.81
CA PRO A 134 4.60 15.98 3.44
C PRO A 134 5.15 14.55 3.40
N ILE A 135 4.59 13.72 2.53
CA ILE A 135 4.97 12.30 2.38
C ILE A 135 6.44 12.11 2.03
N TRP A 136 7.03 13.00 1.22
CA TRP A 136 8.45 12.90 0.89
C TRP A 136 9.31 12.92 2.16
N LEU A 137 8.95 13.73 3.15
CA LEU A 137 9.70 13.86 4.40
C LEU A 137 9.53 12.60 5.25
N LEU A 138 8.31 12.07 5.34
CA LEU A 138 8.03 10.81 6.04
C LEU A 138 8.83 9.64 5.44
N LYS A 139 8.86 9.54 4.10
CA LYS A 139 9.64 8.51 3.41
C LYS A 139 11.14 8.65 3.65
N VAL A 140 11.69 9.86 3.58
CA VAL A 140 13.12 10.07 3.88
C VAL A 140 13.42 9.82 5.36
N MET A 141 12.52 10.16 6.28
CA MET A 141 12.67 9.79 7.69
C MET A 141 12.77 8.27 7.88
N MET A 142 11.92 7.50 7.20
CA MET A 142 11.97 6.04 7.22
C MET A 142 13.27 5.51 6.58
N ALA A 143 13.61 5.96 5.37
CA ALA A 143 14.83 5.55 4.66
C ALA A 143 16.12 5.86 5.45
N SER A 144 16.12 6.91 6.28
CA SER A 144 17.28 7.27 7.10
C SER A 144 17.55 6.32 8.27
N GLY A 145 16.54 5.60 8.76
CA GLY A 145 16.60 4.83 10.00
C GLY A 145 16.80 5.66 11.28
N LEU A 146 16.96 6.99 11.18
CA LEU A 146 17.25 7.87 12.32
C LEU A 146 16.10 7.98 13.32
N PHE A 147 14.88 7.68 12.85
CA PHE A 147 13.62 7.91 13.55
C PHE A 147 12.91 6.63 14.00
N GLU A 148 13.55 5.46 13.90
CA GLU A 148 12.96 4.15 14.21
C GLU A 148 12.34 4.09 15.63
N ARG A 149 12.95 4.77 16.60
CA ARG A 149 12.41 4.89 17.97
C ARG A 149 11.02 5.53 18.05
N TRP A 150 10.67 6.38 17.08
CA TRP A 150 9.37 7.07 17.02
C TRP A 150 8.44 6.48 15.99
N ARG A 151 8.89 5.48 15.21
CA ARG A 151 8.10 4.89 14.16
C ARG A 151 6.85 4.22 14.74
N THR A 152 5.70 4.53 14.17
CA THR A 152 4.48 3.76 14.37
C THR A 152 4.58 2.53 13.47
N ARG A 153 4.64 1.34 14.07
CA ARG A 153 4.66 0.10 13.29
C ARG A 153 3.25 -0.22 12.85
N ILE A 154 3.09 -0.57 11.57
CA ILE A 154 1.78 -0.82 10.97
C ILE A 154 1.83 -2.21 10.36
N ALA A 155 0.95 -3.11 10.82
CA ALA A 155 0.71 -4.35 10.11
C ALA A 155 -0.29 -4.07 8.99
N THR A 156 0.02 -4.51 7.77
CA THR A 156 -0.93 -4.53 6.66
C THR A 156 -1.15 -5.98 6.22
N ALA A 157 -2.41 -6.43 6.26
CA ALA A 157 -2.83 -7.69 5.68
C ALA A 157 -3.50 -7.42 4.34
N VAL A 158 -3.03 -8.08 3.28
CA VAL A 158 -3.60 -7.99 1.93
C VAL A 158 -4.11 -9.36 1.52
N SER A 159 -5.38 -9.44 1.13
CA SER A 159 -6.02 -10.65 0.59
C SER A 159 -6.76 -10.33 -0.70
N TRP A 160 -6.97 -11.34 -1.55
CA TRP A 160 -7.50 -11.16 -2.90
C TRP A 160 -8.60 -12.17 -3.21
N PHE A 161 -9.56 -11.76 -4.06
CA PHE A 161 -10.56 -12.64 -4.66
C PHE A 161 -10.57 -12.42 -6.16
N TYR A 162 -10.01 -13.40 -6.90
CA TYR A 162 -9.90 -13.38 -8.35
C TYR A 162 -9.36 -14.72 -8.86
N ASP A 163 -10.00 -15.24 -9.91
CA ASP A 163 -9.62 -16.50 -10.56
C ASP A 163 -9.06 -16.31 -11.97
N GLY A 164 -9.07 -15.07 -12.47
CA GLY A 164 -8.61 -14.76 -13.81
C GLY A 164 -7.07 -14.67 -13.95
N PRO A 165 -6.58 -14.40 -15.16
CA PRO A 165 -5.15 -14.31 -15.43
C PRO A 165 -4.51 -12.98 -14.97
N GLY A 166 -3.23 -13.03 -14.62
CA GLY A 166 -2.46 -11.87 -14.18
C GLY A 166 -2.83 -11.43 -12.77
N GLY A 167 -2.60 -10.18 -12.41
CA GLY A 167 -3.01 -9.59 -11.15
C GLY A 167 -2.16 -10.03 -9.97
N GLU A 168 -0.95 -10.56 -10.21
CA GLU A 168 -0.08 -11.10 -9.19
C GLU A 168 0.34 -10.03 -8.16
N PHE A 169 0.50 -10.43 -6.90
CA PHE A 169 1.05 -9.60 -5.85
C PHE A 169 2.52 -9.95 -5.64
N HIS A 170 3.38 -8.99 -5.94
CA HIS A 170 4.83 -9.09 -5.82
C HIS A 170 5.26 -8.49 -4.49
N TYR A 171 6.14 -9.15 -3.74
CA TYR A 171 6.66 -8.61 -2.48
C TYR A 171 8.06 -9.12 -2.13
N TRP A 172 8.82 -8.32 -1.37
CA TRP A 172 10.23 -8.58 -1.04
C TRP A 172 10.46 -8.54 0.48
N PRO A 173 10.12 -9.62 1.20
CA PRO A 173 10.11 -9.62 2.67
C PRO A 173 11.50 -9.70 3.32
N ALA A 174 12.55 -9.95 2.53
CA ALA A 174 13.94 -9.95 2.98
C ALA A 174 14.71 -8.69 2.52
N GLY A 175 14.04 -7.77 1.83
CA GLY A 175 14.64 -6.54 1.30
C GLY A 175 14.68 -6.49 -0.24
N PRO A 176 14.90 -5.30 -0.83
CA PRO A 176 14.76 -5.04 -2.26
C PRO A 176 15.78 -5.79 -3.15
N ASP A 177 16.94 -6.14 -2.60
CA ASP A 177 18.00 -6.85 -3.32
C ASP A 177 17.85 -8.38 -3.25
N GLU A 178 16.89 -8.85 -2.45
CA GLU A 178 16.65 -10.28 -2.22
C GLU A 178 15.62 -10.88 -3.19
N ALA A 179 15.39 -12.18 -3.07
CA ALA A 179 14.44 -12.88 -3.91
C ALA A 179 13.00 -12.37 -3.73
N GLU A 180 12.38 -12.04 -4.87
CA GLU A 180 10.95 -11.74 -4.97
C GLU A 180 10.11 -12.95 -4.52
N ARG A 181 9.02 -12.67 -3.81
CA ARG A 181 7.90 -13.60 -3.58
C ARG A 181 6.67 -13.13 -4.34
N LEU A 182 5.79 -14.08 -4.64
CA LEU A 182 4.64 -13.90 -5.50
C LEU A 182 3.42 -14.62 -4.92
N GLU A 183 2.29 -13.92 -4.83
CA GLU A 183 0.97 -14.57 -4.75
C GLU A 183 0.22 -14.35 -6.07
N SER A 184 -0.24 -15.44 -6.67
CA SER A 184 -0.89 -15.44 -7.99
C SER A 184 -2.31 -15.99 -7.90
N PRO A 185 -3.24 -15.53 -8.75
CA PRO A 185 -4.52 -16.19 -8.91
C PRO A 185 -4.39 -17.58 -9.58
N PRO A 186 -5.40 -18.46 -9.43
CA PRO A 186 -6.59 -18.26 -8.60
C PRO A 186 -6.23 -18.19 -7.10
N TYR A 187 -6.81 -17.23 -6.39
CA TYR A 187 -6.51 -16.98 -5.00
C TYR A 187 -7.36 -17.87 -4.09
N ASP A 188 -6.72 -18.85 -3.45
CA ASP A 188 -7.37 -19.83 -2.57
C ASP A 188 -7.40 -19.36 -1.10
N ASN A 189 -8.18 -18.32 -0.79
CA ASN A 189 -8.36 -17.79 0.58
C ASN A 189 -7.03 -17.52 1.33
N VAL A 190 -6.12 -16.79 0.66
CA VAL A 190 -4.78 -16.47 1.16
C VAL A 190 -4.63 -14.98 1.45
N ALA A 191 -3.71 -14.66 2.35
CA ALA A 191 -3.30 -13.29 2.62
C ALA A 191 -1.78 -13.20 2.83
N VAL A 192 -1.24 -12.00 2.64
CA VAL A 192 0.10 -11.63 3.11
C VAL A 192 -0.07 -10.57 4.18
N VAL A 193 0.47 -10.82 5.38
CA VAL A 193 0.57 -9.83 6.45
C VAL A 193 2.01 -9.37 6.53
N ALA A 194 2.24 -8.06 6.40
CA ALA A 194 3.57 -7.49 6.35
C ALA A 194 3.65 -6.12 7.05
N ASP A 195 4.88 -5.74 7.37
CA ASP A 195 5.27 -4.34 7.53
C ASP A 195 5.39 -3.72 6.13
N ASN A 196 4.34 -3.10 5.59
CA ASN A 196 4.33 -2.58 4.22
C ASN A 196 5.18 -1.31 4.05
N GLU A 197 5.52 -0.65 5.15
CA GLU A 197 6.42 0.50 5.17
C GLU A 197 7.90 0.04 5.09
N ALA A 198 8.19 -1.25 5.33
CA ALA A 198 9.51 -1.87 5.16
C ALA A 198 9.55 -2.99 4.10
N THR A 199 8.40 -3.45 3.61
CA THR A 199 8.27 -4.53 2.62
C THR A 199 7.87 -3.93 1.28
N PHE A 200 8.81 -3.89 0.34
CA PHE A 200 8.46 -3.51 -1.03
C PHE A 200 7.40 -4.46 -1.55
N HIS A 201 6.39 -3.89 -2.20
CA HIS A 201 5.32 -4.65 -2.81
C HIS A 201 4.76 -3.93 -4.03
N GLY A 202 4.15 -4.69 -4.94
CA GLY A 202 3.59 -4.15 -6.17
C GLY A 202 2.65 -5.12 -6.85
N VAL A 203 2.01 -4.65 -7.90
CA VAL A 203 0.90 -5.36 -8.54
C VAL A 203 1.22 -5.60 -10.00
N GLY A 204 1.14 -6.87 -10.41
CA GLY A 204 1.26 -7.29 -11.80
C GLY A 204 0.11 -6.78 -12.68
N ARG A 205 0.30 -6.84 -14.00
CA ARG A 205 -0.76 -6.53 -14.98
C ARG A 205 -2.00 -7.38 -14.69
N LEU A 206 -3.20 -6.84 -14.82
CA LEU A 206 -4.44 -7.58 -14.59
C LEU A 206 -5.14 -7.93 -15.89
N GLY A 207 -5.58 -9.19 -16.02
CA GLY A 207 -6.30 -9.69 -17.19
C GLY A 207 -5.39 -10.41 -18.20
N PRO A 208 -5.99 -10.98 -19.25
CA PRO A 208 -5.25 -11.70 -20.29
C PRO A 208 -4.32 -10.77 -21.07
N PRO A 209 -3.31 -11.29 -21.80
CA PRO A 209 -2.35 -10.47 -22.54
C PRO A 209 -2.96 -9.47 -23.53
N GLU A 210 -4.13 -9.78 -24.08
CA GLU A 210 -4.92 -8.97 -25.00
C GLU A 210 -5.90 -8.01 -24.32
N ALA A 211 -6.01 -8.05 -22.99
CA ALA A 211 -6.91 -7.21 -22.24
C ALA A 211 -6.64 -5.74 -22.51
N ARG A 212 -7.72 -4.99 -22.68
CA ARG A 212 -7.68 -3.53 -22.78
C ARG A 212 -8.15 -2.95 -21.47
N MET A 213 -7.59 -1.79 -21.16
CA MET A 213 -8.07 -0.99 -20.04
C MET A 213 -9.46 -0.45 -20.36
N THR A 214 -10.32 -0.38 -19.35
CA THR A 214 -11.65 0.23 -19.45
C THR A 214 -11.53 1.68 -19.90
N GLU A 215 -12.23 2.04 -20.97
CA GLU A 215 -12.27 3.42 -21.48
C GLU A 215 -13.26 4.26 -20.66
N GLY A 216 -13.10 5.59 -20.69
CA GLY A 216 -14.04 6.53 -20.05
C GLY A 216 -13.91 6.68 -18.54
N VAL A 217 -12.97 5.99 -17.89
CA VAL A 217 -12.70 6.16 -16.45
C VAL A 217 -12.04 7.52 -16.20
N THR A 218 -12.61 8.29 -15.27
CA THR A 218 -12.08 9.58 -14.80
C THR A 218 -12.17 9.64 -13.27
N THR A 219 -11.50 10.61 -12.64
CA THR A 219 -11.59 10.82 -11.17
C THR A 219 -13.00 11.11 -10.66
N ALA A 220 -13.91 11.53 -11.55
CA ALA A 220 -15.31 11.81 -11.21
C ALA A 220 -16.25 10.59 -11.42
N THR A 221 -15.76 9.51 -12.05
CA THR A 221 -16.54 8.28 -12.20
C THR A 221 -16.70 7.56 -10.86
N ARG A 222 -17.67 6.64 -10.79
CA ARG A 222 -17.88 5.73 -9.67
C ARG A 222 -18.12 4.31 -10.18
N LEU A 223 -17.68 3.32 -9.42
CA LEU A 223 -17.98 1.92 -9.70
C LEU A 223 -19.11 1.47 -8.77
N VAL A 224 -20.18 0.93 -9.33
CA VAL A 224 -21.34 0.43 -8.59
C VAL A 224 -21.63 -1.01 -8.98
N ARG A 225 -22.33 -1.73 -8.11
CA ARG A 225 -22.80 -3.08 -8.41
C ARG A 225 -23.76 -3.04 -9.61
N GLY A 226 -23.48 -3.86 -10.62
CA GLY A 226 -24.34 -4.09 -11.78
C GLY A 226 -24.81 -5.54 -11.85
N ASP A 227 -25.60 -5.87 -12.88
CA ASP A 227 -26.03 -7.25 -13.14
C ASP A 227 -24.84 -8.10 -13.61
N GLY A 228 -24.51 -9.18 -12.88
CA GLY A 228 -23.37 -10.04 -13.20
C GLY A 228 -21.98 -9.39 -13.12
N GLY A 229 -21.87 -8.16 -12.60
CA GLY A 229 -20.62 -7.43 -12.55
C GLY A 229 -20.73 -6.05 -11.93
N TRP A 230 -20.02 -5.09 -12.52
CA TRP A 230 -19.85 -3.74 -11.99
C TRP A 230 -19.98 -2.72 -13.11
N ASP A 231 -20.76 -1.68 -12.87
CA ASP A 231 -20.94 -0.58 -13.81
C ASP A 231 -20.05 0.59 -13.41
N VAL A 232 -19.26 1.08 -14.36
CA VAL A 232 -18.58 2.37 -14.23
C VAL A 232 -19.59 3.44 -14.65
N CYS A 233 -20.00 4.27 -13.71
CA CYS A 233 -20.93 5.37 -13.95
C CYS A 233 -20.21 6.71 -14.03
N ASP A 234 -20.71 7.58 -14.91
CA ASP A 234 -20.37 9.00 -14.92
C ASP A 234 -20.97 9.74 -13.70
N PRO A 235 -20.63 11.03 -13.48
CA PRO A 235 -21.18 11.80 -12.36
C PRO A 235 -22.71 11.92 -12.37
N GLU A 236 -23.32 11.92 -13.55
CA GLU A 236 -24.77 11.97 -13.76
C GLU A 236 -25.45 10.62 -13.47
N GLY A 237 -24.69 9.54 -13.36
CA GLY A 237 -25.15 8.20 -13.02
C GLY A 237 -25.43 7.28 -14.20
N ALA A 238 -25.09 7.68 -15.43
CA ALA A 238 -25.18 6.81 -16.59
C ALA A 238 -23.99 5.85 -16.64
N ALA A 239 -24.25 4.57 -16.93
CA ALA A 239 -23.20 3.58 -17.12
C ALA A 239 -22.43 3.86 -18.41
N VAL A 240 -21.12 4.09 -18.29
CA VAL A 240 -20.20 4.34 -19.42
C VAL A 240 -19.35 3.12 -19.76
N ALA A 241 -19.24 2.15 -18.85
CA ALA A 241 -18.63 0.86 -19.09
C ALA A 241 -19.19 -0.19 -18.11
N HIS A 242 -19.04 -1.47 -18.46
CA HIS A 242 -19.39 -2.61 -17.62
C HIS A 242 -18.19 -3.55 -17.50
N LEU A 243 -17.99 -4.09 -16.30
CA LEU A 243 -16.94 -5.07 -15.96
C LEU A 243 -17.61 -6.30 -15.38
N ALA A 244 -17.44 -7.48 -16.00
CA ALA A 244 -17.97 -8.71 -15.44
C ALA A 244 -17.26 -9.06 -14.11
N ASP A 245 -17.92 -9.81 -13.22
CA ASP A 245 -17.30 -10.26 -11.96
C ASP A 245 -15.95 -10.97 -12.17
N ALA A 246 -15.84 -11.76 -13.24
CA ALA A 246 -14.62 -12.50 -13.58
C ALA A 246 -13.47 -11.60 -14.07
N GLU A 247 -13.73 -10.34 -14.40
CA GLU A 247 -12.73 -9.35 -14.84
C GLU A 247 -12.21 -8.49 -13.68
N VAL A 248 -12.90 -8.48 -12.55
CA VAL A 248 -12.59 -7.61 -11.41
C VAL A 248 -11.82 -8.39 -10.34
N ARG A 249 -10.59 -7.95 -10.05
CA ARG A 249 -9.88 -8.41 -8.86
C ARG A 249 -10.30 -7.59 -7.66
N ILE A 250 -10.85 -8.26 -6.67
CA ILE A 250 -11.11 -7.69 -5.35
C ILE A 250 -9.85 -7.80 -4.51
N THR A 251 -9.48 -6.75 -3.78
CA THR A 251 -8.38 -6.78 -2.82
C THR A 251 -8.82 -6.11 -1.53
N VAL A 252 -8.79 -6.87 -0.42
CA VAL A 252 -9.04 -6.34 0.92
C VAL A 252 -7.69 -6.04 1.56
N SER A 253 -7.52 -4.80 2.00
CA SER A 253 -6.37 -4.37 2.79
C SER A 253 -6.84 -3.98 4.18
N TRP A 254 -6.35 -4.70 5.18
CA TRP A 254 -6.59 -4.44 6.59
C TRP A 254 -5.32 -3.88 7.21
N LYS A 255 -5.44 -2.87 8.06
CA LYS A 255 -4.31 -2.26 8.76
C LYS A 255 -4.53 -2.23 10.27
N ALA A 256 -3.44 -2.37 11.00
CA ALA A 256 -3.40 -2.21 12.44
C ALA A 256 -2.13 -1.49 12.89
N ASP A 257 -2.27 -0.62 13.88
CA ASP A 257 -1.12 -0.13 14.63
C ASP A 257 -0.61 -1.26 15.53
N VAL A 258 0.71 -1.45 15.56
CA VAL A 258 1.35 -2.51 16.31
C VAL A 258 2.34 -1.94 17.32
N LEU A 259 2.09 -2.25 18.58
CA LEU A 259 2.89 -1.83 19.72
C LEU A 259 3.63 -3.08 20.21
N ALA A 260 4.88 -2.96 20.64
CA ALA A 260 5.73 -4.09 21.04
C ALA A 260 5.11 -4.87 22.20
N ASP A 261 4.52 -4.13 23.14
CA ASP A 261 3.92 -4.66 24.35
C ASP A 261 2.94 -3.64 24.97
N GLU A 262 2.30 -4.06 26.05
CA GLU A 262 1.41 -3.23 26.87
C GLU A 262 2.10 -2.00 27.50
N ALA A 263 3.41 -2.04 27.73
CA ALA A 263 4.14 -0.89 28.26
C ALA A 263 4.35 0.19 27.19
N GLU A 264 4.64 -0.20 25.95
CA GLU A 264 4.67 0.71 24.80
C GLU A 264 3.27 1.28 24.52
N ALA A 265 2.24 0.44 24.55
CA ALA A 265 0.85 0.89 24.38
C ALA A 265 0.49 2.01 25.37
N ARG A 266 0.73 1.82 26.67
CA ARG A 266 0.50 2.86 27.69
C ARG A 266 1.30 4.14 27.47
N ARG A 267 2.54 4.04 26.99
CA ARG A 267 3.37 5.23 26.69
C ARG A 267 2.80 6.03 25.52
N VAL A 268 2.35 5.33 24.47
CA VAL A 268 1.73 5.96 23.29
C VAL A 268 0.39 6.59 23.65
N ASP A 269 -0.44 5.90 24.44
CA ASP A 269 -1.75 6.41 24.88
C ASP A 269 -1.61 7.67 25.76
N ALA A 270 -0.50 7.80 26.50
CA ALA A 270 -0.19 8.99 27.28
C ALA A 270 0.29 10.19 26.43
N GLY A 271 0.47 10.02 25.11
CA GLY A 271 0.92 11.08 24.20
C GLY A 271 2.34 11.60 24.46
N ALA A 272 3.21 10.79 25.07
CA ALA A 272 4.56 11.20 25.42
C ALA A 272 5.57 10.99 24.27
N ASP A 273 6.62 11.83 24.23
CA ASP A 273 7.78 11.68 23.33
C ASP A 273 7.39 11.73 21.84
N HIS A 274 6.56 12.72 21.47
CA HIS A 274 6.23 13.04 20.08
C HIS A 274 7.39 13.75 19.38
N LEU A 275 7.52 13.53 18.06
CA LEU A 275 8.38 14.33 17.21
C LEU A 275 7.68 15.64 16.85
N ASP A 276 8.50 16.68 16.65
CA ASP A 276 8.13 17.92 15.99
C ASP A 276 9.09 18.18 14.81
N LEU A 277 8.73 19.14 13.97
CA LEU A 277 9.50 19.45 12.77
C LEU A 277 10.93 19.93 13.09
N ASP A 278 11.10 20.71 14.16
CA ASP A 278 12.40 21.22 14.56
C ASP A 278 13.36 20.10 14.95
N ARG A 279 12.85 19.12 15.71
CA ARG A 279 13.58 17.91 16.10
C ARG A 279 13.96 17.05 14.91
N VAL A 280 13.08 16.92 13.92
CA VAL A 280 13.34 16.21 12.67
C VAL A 280 14.48 16.88 11.89
N VAL A 281 14.39 18.20 11.70
CA VAL A 281 15.40 18.99 10.99
C VAL A 281 16.76 18.92 11.70
N ASP A 282 16.79 19.08 13.02
CA ASP A 282 18.03 19.04 13.80
C ASP A 282 18.72 17.68 13.71
N ARG A 283 17.94 16.59 13.75
CA ARG A 283 18.50 15.23 13.69
C ARG A 283 19.08 14.92 12.33
N PHE A 284 18.42 15.31 11.24
CA PHE A 284 18.98 15.21 9.90
C PHE A 284 20.23 16.06 9.73
N ARG A 285 20.21 17.32 10.17
CA ARG A 285 21.39 18.20 10.06
C ARG A 285 22.59 17.64 10.85
N ALA A 286 22.36 17.09 12.04
CA ALA A 286 23.40 16.46 12.83
C ALA A 286 24.00 15.23 12.11
N ASP A 287 23.15 14.37 11.54
CA ASP A 287 23.59 13.18 10.80
C ASP A 287 24.34 13.57 9.51
N LEU A 288 23.82 14.50 8.71
CA LEU A 288 24.50 15.03 7.52
C LEU A 288 25.86 15.66 7.87
N ALA A 289 25.93 16.46 8.93
CA ALA A 289 27.18 17.06 9.39
C ALA A 289 28.21 15.99 9.80
N SER A 290 27.76 14.90 10.45
CA SER A 290 28.63 13.76 10.78
C SER A 290 29.17 13.03 9.54
N ARG A 291 28.48 13.15 8.40
CA ARG A 291 28.89 12.65 7.07
C ARG A 291 29.68 13.68 6.26
N GLY A 292 30.02 14.83 6.85
CA GLY A 292 30.74 15.92 6.18
C GLY A 292 29.89 16.78 5.24
N VAL A 293 28.56 16.60 5.23
CA VAL A 293 27.63 17.40 4.43
C VAL A 293 27.05 18.51 5.30
N THR A 294 27.36 19.77 4.96
CA THR A 294 26.82 20.92 5.69
C THR A 294 25.61 21.49 4.94
N VAL A 295 24.45 21.51 5.61
CA VAL A 295 23.22 22.10 5.07
C VAL A 295 22.73 23.21 5.99
N ARG A 296 22.33 24.34 5.39
CA ARG A 296 21.66 25.45 6.10
C ARG A 296 20.36 24.93 6.72
N ARG A 297 19.96 25.46 7.87
CA ARG A 297 18.59 25.23 8.35
C ARG A 297 17.62 25.88 7.35
N PRO A 298 16.66 25.14 6.78
CA PRO A 298 15.63 25.73 5.93
C PRO A 298 14.70 26.62 6.77
N ASP A 299 14.19 27.70 6.16
CA ASP A 299 13.21 28.59 6.81
C ASP A 299 11.81 27.95 6.76
N ASP A 300 11.49 27.27 5.65
CA ASP A 300 10.35 26.37 5.52
C ASP A 300 10.85 24.97 5.11
N PRO A 301 11.01 24.04 6.07
CA PRO A 301 11.49 22.68 5.77
C PRO A 301 10.59 21.87 4.84
N HIS A 302 9.31 22.22 4.68
CA HIS A 302 8.37 21.50 3.81
C HIS A 302 8.53 21.88 2.34
N ALA A 303 9.02 23.09 2.05
CA ALA A 303 9.09 23.65 0.70
C ALA A 303 10.52 23.97 0.21
N ASP A 304 11.55 23.90 1.07
CA ASP A 304 12.93 24.18 0.68
C ASP A 304 13.49 23.06 -0.22
N GLU A 305 13.67 23.39 -1.51
CA GLU A 305 14.14 22.46 -2.54
C GLU A 305 15.58 21.99 -2.30
N ALA A 306 16.46 22.85 -1.78
CA ALA A 306 17.85 22.51 -1.52
C ALA A 306 17.97 21.54 -0.35
N TRP A 307 17.17 21.77 0.70
CA TRP A 307 17.01 20.84 1.81
C TRP A 307 16.47 19.49 1.34
N THR A 308 15.40 19.50 0.56
CA THR A 308 14.76 18.28 0.01
C THR A 308 15.74 17.48 -0.83
N ALA A 309 16.48 18.13 -1.74
CA ALA A 309 17.48 17.48 -2.59
C ALA A 309 18.64 16.88 -1.78
N ALA A 310 19.15 17.60 -0.77
CA ALA A 310 20.23 17.10 0.09
C ALA A 310 19.80 15.84 0.86
N LEU A 311 18.56 15.80 1.34
CA LEU A 311 17.99 14.63 2.01
C LEU A 311 17.78 13.47 1.03
N ALA A 312 17.23 13.72 -0.15
CA ALA A 312 17.02 12.69 -1.15
C ALA A 312 18.33 12.02 -1.62
N ASP A 313 19.42 12.79 -1.76
CA ASP A 313 20.75 12.28 -2.10
C ASP A 313 21.35 11.45 -0.96
N ALA A 314 21.19 11.90 0.29
CA ALA A 314 21.76 11.23 1.46
C ALA A 314 21.02 9.94 1.88
N TYR A 315 19.72 9.82 1.55
CA TYR A 315 18.85 8.71 1.96
C TYR A 315 17.99 8.18 0.79
N PRO A 316 18.61 7.62 -0.26
CA PRO A 316 17.88 7.18 -1.43
C PRO A 316 17.05 5.91 -1.15
N GLU A 317 15.77 5.92 -1.53
CA GLU A 317 14.93 4.72 -1.62
C GLU A 317 15.14 4.04 -2.98
N ARG A 318 15.41 2.73 -2.99
CA ARG A 318 15.63 1.95 -4.22
C ARG A 318 14.62 0.82 -4.32
N ALA A 319 13.59 1.02 -5.12
CA ALA A 319 12.59 0.00 -5.36
C ALA A 319 13.12 -1.12 -6.27
N PRO A 320 12.77 -2.38 -5.98
CA PRO A 320 13.06 -3.49 -6.88
C PRO A 320 12.21 -3.40 -8.16
N ALA A 321 12.74 -3.92 -9.26
CA ALA A 321 11.99 -4.03 -10.50
C ALA A 321 11.13 -5.30 -10.49
N ILE A 322 9.83 -5.15 -10.75
CA ILE A 322 8.94 -6.29 -11.03
C ILE A 322 9.38 -6.95 -12.35
N ARG A 323 9.88 -8.20 -12.26
CA ARG A 323 10.37 -8.94 -13.43
C ARG A 323 9.28 -9.83 -13.97
N TRP A 324 8.93 -9.60 -15.23
CA TRP A 324 7.84 -10.33 -15.85
C TRP A 324 8.27 -11.70 -16.39
N ARG A 325 7.53 -12.76 -16.01
CA ARG A 325 7.76 -14.14 -16.47
C ARG A 325 6.79 -14.53 -17.59
N GLY A 326 7.01 -13.93 -18.77
CA GLY A 326 6.85 -14.59 -20.08
C GLY A 326 5.62 -14.24 -20.91
N GLY A 327 5.64 -14.20 -22.25
CA GLY A 327 6.54 -13.60 -23.26
C GLY A 327 8.01 -13.99 -23.34
N ALA A 328 8.23 -14.98 -24.19
CA ALA A 328 9.47 -15.15 -24.92
C ALA A 328 10.02 -13.81 -25.42
N ASP A 329 11.28 -13.55 -25.09
CA ASP A 329 12.13 -12.58 -25.78
C ASP A 329 12.20 -12.94 -27.27
N ARG A 330 11.26 -12.41 -28.06
CA ARG A 330 11.27 -12.49 -29.53
C ARG A 330 12.25 -11.48 -30.15
N ARG A 331 13.19 -10.91 -29.39
CA ARG A 331 14.21 -9.99 -29.93
C ARG A 331 15.59 -10.64 -30.07
N ARG A 332 15.69 -11.94 -30.40
CA ARG A 332 16.98 -12.52 -30.88
C ARG A 332 16.86 -13.58 -31.97
N ARG A 333 16.06 -13.37 -33.03
CA ARG A 333 16.21 -14.12 -34.30
C ARG A 333 15.81 -13.31 -35.53
N ARG A 334 16.66 -12.36 -35.93
CA ARG A 334 16.83 -11.98 -37.35
C ARG A 334 18.30 -11.64 -37.60
N ARG A 335 19.07 -12.63 -38.05
CA ARG A 335 20.23 -12.39 -38.91
C ARG A 335 19.78 -12.75 -40.33
N PRO A 336 19.89 -11.86 -41.33
CA PRO A 336 19.76 -12.26 -42.72
C PRO A 336 20.99 -13.09 -43.12
N ARG A 337 20.75 -14.07 -44.00
CA ARG A 337 21.78 -14.68 -44.84
C ARG A 337 22.16 -13.70 -45.95
#